data_AF-A0A940V971-F1
#
_entry.id   AF-A0A940V971-F1
#
_cell.length_a   1.000
_cell.length_b   1.000
_cell.length_c   1.000
_cell.angle_alpha   90.00
_cell.angle_beta   90.00
_cell.angle_gamma   90.00
#
_symmetry.space_group_name_H-M   'P 1'
#
loop_
_entity.id
_entity.type
_entity.pdbx_description
1 polymer ?
#
loop_
_entity_poly.entity_id
_entity_poly.type
_entity_poly.pdbx_seq_one_letter_code
_entity_poly.pdbx_strand_id
1 'polypeptide(L)' 'MGTSKGYHLYVGGNGGVKPRMADLLLENLQADQLIPVIDSVIEYYKEKGKPQERLGRLIDRIGLEELRSHAQQAIGA' A
#
# COMPACT_ATOMS: atom_id res chain seq x y z
N MET A 1 -9.31 2.69 5.78
CA MET A 1 -10.74 2.62 6.15
C MET A 1 -10.84 2.10 7.58
N GLY A 2 -11.45 2.86 8.49
CA GLY A 2 -11.68 2.40 9.86
C GLY A 2 -12.82 1.38 9.94
N THR A 3 -12.66 0.37 10.79
CA THR A 3 -13.64 -0.71 11.05
C THR A 3 -13.71 -0.96 12.55
N SER A 4 -14.68 -1.75 13.00
CA SER A 4 -14.78 -2.16 14.41
C SER A 4 -13.61 -3.04 14.89
N LYS A 5 -12.84 -3.64 13.96
CA LYS A 5 -11.72 -4.54 14.28
C LYS A 5 -10.34 -3.90 14.08
N GLY A 6 -10.29 -2.64 13.64
CA GLY A 6 -9.06 -1.95 13.25
C GLY A 6 -9.21 -1.29 11.89
N TYR A 7 -8.13 -1.24 11.11
CA TYR A 7 -8.06 -0.48 9.87
C TYR A 7 -7.74 -1.37 8.66
N HIS A 8 -8.47 -1.15 7.56
CA HIS A 8 -8.12 -1.70 6.26
C HIS A 8 -7.32 -0.67 5.47
N LEU A 9 -6.16 -1.07 4.98
CA LEU A 9 -5.27 -0.24 4.18
C LEU A 9 -5.47 -0.56 2.70
N TYR A 10 -5.88 0.45 1.95
CA TYR A 10 -6.03 0.39 0.50
C TYR A 10 -4.98 1.28 -0.18
N VAL A 11 -4.42 0.83 -1.31
CA VAL A 11 -3.32 1.52 -2.00
C VAL A 11 -3.53 1.55 -3.51
N GLY A 12 -2.81 2.45 -4.20
CA GLY A 12 -2.77 2.47 -5.66
C GLY A 12 -3.94 3.16 -6.38
N GLY A 13 -4.91 3.72 -5.65
CA GLY A 13 -6.03 4.46 -6.24
C GLY A 13 -5.59 5.70 -7.06
N ASN A 14 -6.30 5.98 -8.15
CA ASN A 14 -6.06 7.14 -9.00
C ASN A 14 -7.38 7.76 -9.50
N GLY A 15 -7.59 9.04 -9.22
CA GLY A 15 -8.73 9.83 -9.73
C GLY A 15 -8.44 10.68 -10.97
N GLY A 16 -7.26 10.51 -11.59
CA GLY A 16 -6.85 11.29 -12.77
C GLY A 16 -7.28 10.69 -14.11
N VAL A 17 -6.56 11.06 -15.18
CA VAL A 17 -6.86 10.70 -16.60
C VAL A 17 -7.03 9.20 -16.85
N LYS A 18 -6.36 8.35 -16.07
CA LYS A 18 -6.57 6.89 -16.07
C LYS A 18 -7.08 6.47 -14.69
N PRO A 19 -8.42 6.48 -14.47
CA PRO A 19 -9.00 6.10 -13.19
C PRO A 19 -8.57 4.68 -12.81
N ARG A 20 -8.27 4.48 -11.52
CA ARG A 20 -7.90 3.17 -10.97
C ARG A 20 -8.47 3.06 -9.56
N MET A 21 -9.16 1.95 -9.28
CA MET A 21 -9.58 1.63 -7.92
C MET A 21 -8.36 1.29 -7.05
N ALA A 22 -8.46 1.57 -5.76
CA ALA A 22 -7.43 1.16 -4.81
C ALA A 22 -7.58 -0.33 -4.50
N ASP A 23 -6.47 -1.02 -4.30
CA ASP A 23 -6.44 -2.43 -3.91
C ASP A 23 -6.33 -2.57 -2.40
N LEU A 24 -6.97 -3.58 -1.85
CA LEU A 24 -6.82 -3.94 -0.43
C LEU A 24 -5.44 -4.58 -0.20
N LEU A 25 -4.55 -3.84 0.47
CA LEU A 25 -3.22 -4.31 0.80
C LEU A 25 -3.23 -5.16 2.06
N LEU A 26 -3.79 -4.61 3.15
CA LEU A 26 -3.85 -5.26 4.46
C LEU A 26 -5.17 -4.93 5.16
N GLU A 27 -5.63 -5.87 5.97
CA GLU A 27 -6.87 -5.76 6.73
C GLU A 27 -6.62 -5.86 8.24
N ASN A 28 -7.56 -5.33 9.02
CA ASN A 28 -7.60 -5.38 10.48
C ASN A 28 -6.32 -4.92 11.19
N LEU A 29 -5.60 -3.96 10.61
CA LEU A 29 -4.43 -3.33 11.24
C LEU A 29 -4.84 -2.60 12.52
N GLN A 30 -4.02 -2.73 13.56
CA GLN A 30 -4.16 -1.95 14.78
C GLN A 30 -3.57 -0.54 14.57
N ALA A 31 -3.94 0.40 15.45
CA ALA A 31 -3.59 1.81 15.26
C ALA A 31 -2.08 2.07 15.32
N ASP A 32 -1.36 1.33 16.16
CA ASP A 32 0.10 1.34 16.29
C ASP A 32 0.83 0.77 15.06
N GLN A 33 0.19 -0.13 14.32
CA GLN A 33 0.74 -0.74 13.11
C GLN A 33 0.61 0.14 11.86
N LEU A 34 -0.27 1.15 11.88
CA LEU A 34 -0.58 1.95 10.68
C LEU A 34 0.63 2.71 10.13
N ILE A 35 1.32 3.47 10.98
CA ILE A 35 2.44 4.31 10.54
C ILE A 35 3.59 3.44 10.00
N PRO A 36 4.07 2.40 10.72
CA PRO A 36 5.13 1.53 10.20
C PRO A 36 4.81 0.91 8.82
N VAL A 37 3.57 0.44 8.65
CA VAL A 37 3.13 -0.17 7.38
C VAL A 37 3.06 0.85 6.26
N ILE A 38 2.54 2.06 6.53
CA ILE A 38 2.48 3.14 5.52
C ILE A 38 3.89 3.57 5.11
N ASP A 39 4.80 3.74 6.07
CA ASP A 39 6.19 4.12 5.80
C ASP A 39 6.89 3.06 4.94
N SER A 40 6.71 1.78 5.24
CA SER A 40 7.24 0.67 4.42
C SER A 40 6.72 0.71 2.97
N VAL A 41 5.43 1.01 2.77
CA VAL A 41 4.86 1.15 1.42
C VAL A 41 5.47 2.34 0.68
N ILE A 42 5.69 3.46 1.36
CA ILE A 42 6.29 4.67 0.77
C ILE A 42 7.76 4.43 0.43
N GLU A 43 8.53 3.79 1.31
CA GLU A 43 9.93 3.42 1.09
C GLU A 43 10.05 2.51 -0.14
N TYR A 44 9.27 1.44 -0.19
CA TYR A 44 9.25 0.53 -1.32
C TYR A 44 8.90 1.24 -2.63
N TYR A 45 7.93 2.16 -2.61
CA TYR A 45 7.57 2.97 -3.77
C TYR A 45 8.71 3.89 -4.21
N LYS A 46 9.44 4.52 -3.28
CA LYS A 46 10.61 5.35 -3.59
C LYS A 46 11.72 4.53 -4.25
N GLU A 47 11.95 3.31 -3.77
CA GLU A 47 13.03 2.44 -4.27
C GLU A 47 12.72 1.79 -5.62
N LYS A 48 11.48 1.33 -5.82
CA LYS A 48 11.09 0.51 -6.98
C LYS A 48 10.31 1.28 -8.04
N GLY A 49 9.81 2.47 -7.70
CA GLY A 49 9.08 3.34 -8.60
C GLY A 49 9.97 3.91 -9.70
N LYS A 50 9.47 3.91 -10.93
CA LYS A 50 10.12 4.59 -12.05
C LYS A 50 9.74 6.08 -12.08
N PRO A 51 10.54 6.94 -12.73
CA PRO A 51 10.16 8.34 -12.92
C PRO A 51 8.75 8.48 -13.50
N GLN A 52 7.91 9.30 -12.86
CA GLN A 52 6.50 9.56 -13.22
C GLN A 52 5.56 8.34 -13.13
N GLU A 53 5.99 7.25 -12.50
CA GLU A 53 5.14 6.08 -12.23
C GLU A 53 4.38 6.29 -10.92
N ARG A 54 3.05 6.32 -10.98
CA ARG A 54 2.21 6.36 -9.76
C ARG A 54 2.20 5.00 -9.07
N LEU A 55 1.99 4.97 -7.75
CA LEU A 55 1.95 3.74 -6.95
C LEU A 55 1.03 2.65 -7.55
N GLY A 56 -0.16 3.00 -8.05
CA GLY A 56 -1.04 2.03 -8.70
C GLY A 56 -0.41 1.35 -9.92
N ARG A 57 0.37 2.07 -10.73
CA ARG A 57 1.08 1.49 -11.88
C ARG A 57 2.29 0.67 -11.48
N LEU A 58 2.98 1.06 -10.41
CA LEU A 58 4.01 0.23 -9.81
C LEU A 58 3.41 -1.13 -9.42
N ILE A 59 2.28 -1.12 -8.71
CA ILE A 59 1.54 -2.33 -8.30
C ILE A 59 1.14 -3.16 -9.51
N ASP A 60 0.60 -2.56 -10.57
CA ASP A 60 0.22 -3.29 -11.80
C ASP A 60 1.43 -3.98 -12.47
N ARG A 61 2.64 -3.43 -12.29
CA ARG A 61 3.88 -3.96 -12.87
C ARG A 61 4.52 -5.07 -12.04
N ILE A 62 4.55 -4.93 -10.71
CA ILE A 62 5.22 -5.88 -9.80
C ILE A 62 4.27 -6.94 -9.23
N GLY A 63 2.97 -6.64 -9.23
CA GLY A 63 1.94 -7.42 -8.54
C GLY A 63 1.72 -6.98 -7.09
N LEU A 64 0.45 -6.96 -6.66
CA LEU A 64 0.07 -6.55 -5.30
C LEU A 64 0.72 -7.41 -4.21
N GLU A 65 0.89 -8.71 -4.46
CA GLU A 65 1.44 -9.66 -3.50
C GLU A 65 2.90 -9.38 -3.12
N GLU A 66 3.68 -8.80 -4.04
CA GLU A 66 5.05 -8.38 -3.73
C GLU A 66 5.04 -7.23 -2.72
N LEU A 67 4.22 -6.20 -2.97
CA LEU A 67 4.06 -5.07 -2.05
C LEU A 67 3.46 -5.51 -0.72
N ARG A 68 2.49 -6.44 -0.74
CA ARG A 68 1.86 -7.01 0.47
C ARG A 68 2.90 -7.69 1.35
N SER A 69 3.73 -8.55 0.74
CA SER A 69 4.78 -9.28 1.46
C SER A 69 5.79 -8.34 2.10
N HIS A 70 6.17 -7.26 1.41
CA HIS A 70 7.05 -6.24 1.98
C HIS A 70 6.39 -5.48 3.13
N ALA A 71 5.15 -5.01 2.95
CA ALA A 71 4.42 -4.26 3.96
C ALA A 71 4.14 -5.08 5.24
N GLN A 72 3.98 -6.40 5.12
CA GLN A 72 3.81 -7.30 6.28
C GLN A 72 5.02 -7.36 7.19
N GLN A 73 6.23 -7.16 6.66
CA GLN A 73 7.46 -7.18 7.46
C GLN A 73 7.53 -6.00 8.44
N ALA A 74 6.80 -4.92 8.17
CA ALA A 74 6.70 -3.77 9.06
C ALA A 74 5.72 -4.00 10.23
N ILE A 75 4.95 -5.09 10.23
CA ILE A 75 4.04 -5.43 11.32
C ILE A 75 4.86 -6.06 12.46
N GLY A 76 5.14 -5.28 13.50
CA GLY A 76 5.90 -5.71 14.67
C GLY A 76 7.38 -5.31 14.68
N ALA A 77 7.77 -4.41 13.76
CA ALA A 77 9.04 -3.69 13.82
C ALA A 77 9.01 -2.53 14.82
#